data_AF-T1GDA2-F1
#
_entry.id   AF-T1GDA2-F1
#
_cell.length_a   1.000
_cell.length_b   1.000
_cell.length_c   1.000
_cell.angle_alpha   90.00
_cell.angle_beta   90.00
_cell.angle_gamma   90.00
#
_symmetry.space_group_name_H-M   'P 1'
#
loop_
_entity.id
_entity.type
_entity.pdbx_description
1 polymer ?
#
loop_
_entity_poly.entity_id
_entity_poly.type
_entity_poly.pdbx_seq_one_letter_code
_entity_poly.pdbx_strand_id
1 'polypeptide(L)'
;MFSIVFLVAFLTFSSAGRLDDCKDSRTFVVLNARNLQNNSPRETELLRTKVHFKLSDPLFSVKDAENEIIFGQHNSSSSFAIYTSIKDYASNNNACNVVTSISKFSGSKFVEVDFILEKNGGFSVIIDDENFLYCETGFTFDFSKNHKIFISTSLLFDNEIFLYDCPFVNKI
;
A
#
# COMPACT_ATOMS: atom_id res chain seq x y z
N MET A 1 15.31 45.74 -36.49
CA MET A 1 14.44 45.42 -35.34
C MET A 1 14.40 43.92 -35.21
N PHE A 2 15.04 43.38 -34.18
CA PHE A 2 15.11 41.94 -33.89
C PHE A 2 13.87 41.53 -33.08
N SER A 3 13.07 40.59 -33.61
CA SER A 3 12.07 39.89 -32.80
C SER A 3 12.70 38.60 -32.27
N ILE A 4 12.96 38.58 -30.96
CA ILE A 4 13.32 37.39 -30.19
C ILE A 4 12.04 36.58 -30.00
N VAL A 5 11.93 35.46 -30.71
CA VAL A 5 10.88 34.46 -30.45
C VAL A 5 11.38 33.64 -29.26
N PHE A 6 10.72 33.83 -28.11
CA PHE A 6 10.94 33.02 -26.91
C PHE A 6 10.56 31.56 -27.19
N LEU A 7 11.57 30.70 -27.23
CA LEU A 7 11.40 29.25 -27.24
C LEU A 7 11.12 28.80 -25.79
N VAL A 8 9.86 28.73 -25.39
CA VAL A 8 9.47 28.09 -24.13
C VAL A 8 9.45 26.58 -24.38
N ALA A 9 10.61 25.95 -24.21
CA ALA A 9 10.69 24.51 -24.05
C ALA A 9 10.07 24.16 -22.70
N PHE A 10 8.80 23.75 -22.70
CA PHE A 10 8.22 23.03 -21.57
C PHE A 10 8.97 21.70 -21.43
N LEU A 11 9.98 21.70 -20.55
CA LEU A 11 10.53 20.50 -19.96
C LEU A 11 9.41 19.90 -19.09
N THR A 12 8.52 19.11 -19.68
CA THR A 12 7.73 18.16 -18.91
C THR A 12 8.72 17.15 -18.37
N PHE A 13 9.15 17.35 -17.13
CA PHE A 13 9.90 16.37 -16.35
C PHE A 13 9.13 15.06 -16.40
N SER A 14 9.64 14.10 -17.16
CA SER A 14 9.28 12.71 -17.06
C SER A 14 9.77 12.21 -15.70
N SER A 15 8.98 12.45 -14.64
CA SER A 15 9.19 11.81 -13.34
C SER A 15 8.71 10.36 -13.46
N ALA A 16 9.50 9.54 -14.15
CA ALA A 16 9.44 8.10 -13.94
C ALA A 16 9.94 7.90 -12.51
N GLY A 17 9.01 7.72 -11.57
CA GLY A 17 9.33 7.51 -10.16
C GLY A 17 10.33 6.38 -10.02
N ARG A 18 11.47 6.67 -9.42
CA ARG A 18 12.52 5.68 -9.18
C ARG A 18 12.28 5.09 -7.79
N LEU A 19 12.71 3.84 -7.58
CA LEU A 19 12.72 3.25 -6.22
C LEU A 19 13.54 4.10 -5.24
N ASP A 20 14.48 4.90 -5.76
CA ASP A 20 15.29 5.87 -4.99
C ASP A 20 14.46 7.02 -4.37
N ASP A 21 13.23 7.25 -4.86
CA ASP A 21 12.30 8.28 -4.34
C ASP A 21 11.42 7.74 -3.19
N CYS A 22 11.55 6.45 -2.86
CA CYS A 22 10.84 5.81 -1.76
C CYS A 22 11.55 6.04 -0.41
N LYS A 23 10.78 5.98 0.67
CA LYS A 23 11.34 5.77 2.02
C LYS A 23 11.59 4.28 2.22
N ASP A 24 12.62 3.92 2.96
CA ASP A 24 12.92 2.53 3.30
C ASP A 24 12.78 2.26 4.81
N SER A 25 12.51 1.00 5.15
CA SER A 25 12.59 0.52 6.53
C SER A 25 12.91 -0.97 6.54
N ARG A 26 13.49 -1.43 7.66
CA ARG A 26 13.74 -2.85 7.97
C ARG A 26 12.92 -3.33 9.15
N THR A 27 12.17 -2.43 9.77
CA THR A 27 11.39 -2.67 10.97
C THR A 27 9.98 -2.14 10.78
N PHE A 28 9.10 -2.51 11.70
CA PHE A 28 7.75 -1.98 11.79
C PHE A 28 7.71 -0.45 11.75
N VAL A 29 6.89 0.10 10.85
CA VAL A 29 6.65 1.54 10.76
C VAL A 29 5.19 1.84 11.09
N VAL A 30 4.99 2.82 11.97
CA VAL A 30 3.70 3.46 12.22
C VAL A 30 3.74 4.85 11.64
N LEU A 31 2.84 5.14 10.71
CA LEU A 31 2.74 6.44 10.07
C LEU A 31 1.30 6.93 10.09
N ASN A 32 1.13 8.26 10.13
CA ASN A 32 -0.17 8.86 9.88
C ASN A 32 -0.37 8.91 8.37
N ALA A 33 -1.56 8.55 7.87
CA ALA A 33 -1.88 8.62 6.45
C ALA A 33 -1.60 10.02 5.83
N ARG A 34 -1.75 11.08 6.63
CA ARG A 34 -1.48 12.47 6.21
C ARG A 34 0.00 12.78 5.99
N ASN A 35 0.92 11.93 6.44
CA ASN A 35 2.37 12.15 6.35
C ASN A 35 3.00 11.52 5.09
N LEU A 36 2.18 10.90 4.22
CA LEU A 36 2.63 10.37 2.95
C LEU A 36 2.80 11.51 1.94
N GLN A 37 4.01 11.66 1.42
CA GLN A 37 4.37 12.79 0.54
C GLN A 37 4.10 12.46 -0.94
N ASN A 38 4.28 11.21 -1.33
CA ASN A 38 4.21 10.79 -2.74
C ASN A 38 2.88 10.11 -3.09
N ASN A 39 1.98 9.98 -2.11
CA ASN A 39 0.79 9.15 -2.22
C ASN A 39 -0.48 9.95 -1.86
N SER A 40 -0.70 11.05 -2.57
CA SER A 40 -1.93 11.83 -2.42
C SER A 40 -3.15 11.01 -2.87
N PRO A 41 -4.18 10.83 -2.02
CA PRO A 41 -5.39 10.10 -2.39
C PRO A 41 -6.21 10.87 -3.44
N ARG A 42 -7.01 10.14 -4.23
CA ARG A 42 -8.03 10.73 -5.12
C ARG A 42 -9.22 11.25 -4.31
N GLU A 43 -10.13 11.96 -4.97
CA GLU A 43 -11.31 12.57 -4.32
C GLU A 43 -12.20 11.54 -3.60
N THR A 44 -12.27 10.30 -4.10
CA THR A 44 -13.06 9.21 -3.52
C THR A 44 -12.25 8.32 -2.57
N GLU A 45 -11.01 8.68 -2.27
CA GLU A 45 -10.09 7.89 -1.47
C GLU A 45 -9.78 8.59 -0.13
N LEU A 46 -9.59 7.77 0.90
CA LEU A 46 -9.03 8.16 2.20
C LEU A 46 -7.52 7.98 2.22
N LEU A 47 -7.08 6.88 1.62
CA LEU A 47 -5.70 6.48 1.57
C LEU A 47 -5.45 5.83 0.22
N ARG A 48 -4.33 6.21 -0.36
CA ARG A 48 -3.68 5.49 -1.43
C ARG A 48 -2.22 5.39 -1.02
N THR A 49 -1.60 4.22 -1.11
CA THR A 49 -0.16 4.09 -0.83
C THR A 49 0.43 2.92 -1.60
N LYS A 50 1.64 3.11 -2.11
CA LYS A 50 2.44 2.08 -2.75
C LYS A 50 3.55 1.61 -1.81
N VAL A 51 3.67 0.30 -1.66
CA VAL A 51 4.71 -0.35 -0.86
C VAL A 51 5.39 -1.42 -1.69
N HIS A 52 6.71 -1.44 -1.71
CA HIS A 52 7.48 -2.52 -2.30
C HIS A 52 8.00 -3.42 -1.19
N PHE A 53 7.50 -4.64 -1.13
CA PHE A 53 7.98 -5.64 -0.18
C PHE A 53 9.03 -6.50 -0.85
N LYS A 54 10.20 -6.65 -0.23
CA LYS A 54 11.16 -7.68 -0.65
C LYS A 54 10.80 -9.07 -0.10
N LEU A 55 9.90 -9.11 0.88
CA LEU A 55 9.63 -10.20 1.81
C LEU A 55 8.76 -11.32 1.26
N SER A 56 8.79 -12.47 1.93
CA SER A 56 7.87 -13.58 1.70
C SER A 56 6.51 -13.43 2.39
N ASP A 57 6.40 -12.59 3.43
CA ASP A 57 5.23 -12.47 4.30
C ASP A 57 4.85 -10.99 4.59
N PRO A 58 4.55 -10.21 3.55
CA PRO A 58 4.12 -8.82 3.71
C PRO A 58 2.94 -8.68 4.67
N LEU A 59 3.03 -7.70 5.59
CA LEU A 59 1.93 -7.31 6.47
C LEU A 59 1.68 -5.81 6.35
N PHE A 60 0.44 -5.45 6.06
CA PHE A 60 -0.01 -4.07 5.98
C PHE A 60 -1.32 -3.94 6.74
N SER A 61 -1.49 -2.88 7.53
CA SER A 61 -2.80 -2.58 8.10
C SER A 61 -3.08 -1.08 8.20
N VAL A 62 -4.37 -0.77 8.11
CA VAL A 62 -4.92 0.57 8.35
C VAL A 62 -5.83 0.49 9.53
N LYS A 63 -5.65 1.37 10.51
CA LYS A 63 -6.44 1.35 11.73
C LYS A 63 -6.74 2.75 12.23
N ASP A 64 -7.96 2.90 12.74
CA ASP A 64 -8.39 4.04 13.54
C ASP A 64 -8.79 3.59 14.95
N ALA A 65 -9.64 4.36 15.63
CA ALA A 65 -10.08 4.04 16.98
C ALA A 65 -10.99 2.79 17.06
N GLU A 66 -11.75 2.50 16.00
CA GLU A 66 -12.84 1.52 16.00
C GLU A 66 -12.62 0.42 14.95
N ASN A 67 -11.90 0.74 13.86
CA ASN A 67 -11.78 -0.09 12.68
C ASN A 67 -10.32 -0.46 12.42
N GLU A 68 -10.10 -1.68 11.93
CA GLU A 68 -8.78 -2.18 11.54
C GLU A 68 -8.93 -3.08 10.32
N ILE A 69 -8.19 -2.77 9.26
CA ILE A 69 -8.12 -3.58 8.04
C ILE A 69 -6.70 -4.09 7.90
N ILE A 70 -6.55 -5.38 7.63
CA ILE A 70 -5.24 -6.04 7.54
C ILE A 70 -5.15 -6.75 6.20
N PHE A 71 -4.05 -6.54 5.50
CA PHE A 71 -3.58 -7.41 4.42
C PHE A 71 -2.40 -8.22 4.92
N GLY A 72 -2.46 -9.53 4.75
CA GLY A 72 -1.37 -10.43 5.17
C GLY A 72 -1.51 -11.84 4.63
N GLN A 73 -0.60 -12.71 5.04
CA GLN A 73 -0.57 -14.11 4.65
C GLN A 73 -1.84 -14.86 5.12
N HIS A 74 -2.32 -15.80 4.30
CA HIS A 74 -3.50 -16.63 4.56
C HIS A 74 -3.19 -18.11 4.32
N ASN A 75 -3.14 -18.91 5.39
CA ASN A 75 -2.96 -20.38 5.40
C ASN A 75 -1.67 -20.96 4.78
N SER A 76 -1.03 -20.30 3.82
CA SER A 76 0.20 -20.75 3.16
C SER A 76 1.05 -19.56 2.73
N SER A 77 2.33 -19.77 2.42
CA SER A 77 3.26 -18.71 2.00
C SER A 77 2.96 -18.11 0.61
N SER A 78 2.01 -18.70 -0.14
CA SER A 78 1.63 -18.25 -1.48
C SER A 78 0.17 -17.77 -1.54
N SER A 79 -0.44 -17.53 -0.39
CA SER A 79 -1.82 -17.11 -0.27
C SER A 79 -1.93 -15.94 0.67
N PHE A 80 -2.68 -14.93 0.27
CA PHE A 80 -2.79 -13.64 0.94
C PHE A 80 -4.25 -13.23 1.00
N ALA A 81 -4.62 -12.48 2.04
CA ALA A 81 -6.01 -12.11 2.26
C ALA A 81 -6.14 -10.73 2.89
N ILE A 82 -7.34 -10.17 2.71
CA ILE A 82 -7.81 -8.99 3.45
C ILE A 82 -8.66 -9.48 4.62
N TYR A 83 -8.44 -8.90 5.80
CA TYR A 83 -9.19 -9.13 7.02
C TYR A 83 -9.71 -7.80 7.57
N THR A 84 -10.88 -7.83 8.20
CA THR A 84 -11.55 -6.65 8.78
C THR A 84 -11.33 -6.51 10.28
N SER A 85 -10.47 -7.34 10.88
CA SER A 85 -10.02 -7.16 12.26
C SER A 85 -8.76 -7.97 12.54
N ILE A 86 -8.01 -7.57 13.58
CA ILE A 86 -6.89 -8.38 14.09
C ILE A 86 -7.34 -9.76 14.59
N LYS A 87 -8.58 -9.87 15.11
CA LYS A 87 -9.13 -11.15 15.56
C LYS A 87 -9.36 -12.09 14.39
N ASP A 88 -9.85 -11.56 13.28
CA ASP A 88 -10.07 -12.34 12.06
C ASP A 88 -8.76 -12.78 11.42
N TYR A 89 -7.73 -11.94 11.46
CA TYR A 89 -6.39 -12.29 11.00
C TYR A 89 -5.70 -13.34 11.90
N ALA A 90 -5.65 -13.09 13.22
CA ALA A 90 -4.80 -13.85 14.12
C ALA A 90 -5.47 -15.11 14.72
N SER A 91 -6.80 -15.20 14.72
CA SER A 91 -7.50 -16.28 15.46
C SER A 91 -8.62 -16.94 14.67
N ASN A 92 -9.54 -16.17 14.07
CA ASN A 92 -10.69 -16.78 13.38
C ASN A 92 -10.32 -17.27 11.97
N ASN A 93 -9.27 -16.69 11.39
CA ASN A 93 -8.90 -16.85 9.99
C ASN A 93 -10.06 -16.57 9.02
N ASN A 94 -10.88 -15.58 9.37
CA ASN A 94 -12.08 -15.21 8.62
C ASN A 94 -11.73 -14.09 7.63
N ALA A 95 -11.23 -14.47 6.47
CA ALA A 95 -10.85 -13.53 5.42
C ALA A 95 -12.08 -12.93 4.72
N CYS A 96 -12.02 -11.64 4.43
CA CYS A 96 -12.98 -10.96 3.58
C CYS A 96 -12.79 -11.33 2.10
N ASN A 97 -11.53 -11.40 1.66
CA ASN A 97 -11.16 -11.83 0.32
C ASN A 97 -9.78 -12.49 0.36
N VAL A 98 -9.56 -13.48 -0.51
CA VAL A 98 -8.34 -14.30 -0.54
C VAL A 98 -7.86 -14.41 -1.98
N VAL A 99 -6.55 -14.25 -2.17
CA VAL A 99 -5.85 -14.64 -3.39
C VAL A 99 -4.89 -15.79 -3.08
N THR A 100 -4.80 -16.76 -3.98
CA THR A 100 -3.92 -17.93 -3.82
C THR A 100 -2.95 -18.03 -4.98
N SER A 101 -1.93 -18.89 -4.83
CA SER A 101 -0.93 -19.17 -5.86
C SER A 101 -0.05 -17.97 -6.26
N ILE A 102 0.21 -17.07 -5.32
CA ILE A 102 1.13 -15.93 -5.49
C ILE A 102 2.55 -16.37 -5.13
N SER A 103 3.38 -16.62 -6.15
CA SER A 103 4.80 -17.02 -5.95
C SER A 103 5.78 -15.83 -5.97
N LYS A 104 5.27 -14.59 -6.09
CA LYS A 104 6.11 -13.39 -6.26
C LYS A 104 6.85 -12.98 -4.98
N PHE A 105 6.22 -13.18 -3.82
CA PHE A 105 6.80 -12.89 -2.50
C PHE A 105 7.81 -13.98 -2.11
N SER A 106 9.03 -13.89 -2.62
CA SER A 106 10.05 -14.93 -2.51
C SER A 106 11.35 -14.48 -1.79
N GLY A 107 11.41 -13.27 -1.22
CA GLY A 107 12.63 -12.71 -0.61
C GLY A 107 13.65 -12.11 -1.59
N SER A 108 13.55 -12.45 -2.89
CA SER A 108 14.62 -12.18 -3.85
C SER A 108 14.47 -10.86 -4.60
N LYS A 109 13.23 -10.38 -4.76
CA LYS A 109 12.87 -9.19 -5.55
C LYS A 109 11.83 -8.38 -4.80
N PHE A 110 11.81 -7.08 -5.07
CA PHE A 110 10.72 -6.22 -4.63
C PHE A 110 9.44 -6.55 -5.40
N VAL A 111 8.37 -6.80 -4.66
CA VAL A 111 7.01 -6.94 -5.17
C VAL A 111 6.27 -5.66 -4.84
N GLU A 112 5.77 -5.00 -5.87
CA GLU A 112 4.94 -3.80 -5.73
C GLU A 112 3.55 -4.18 -5.23
N VAL A 113 3.06 -3.47 -4.21
CA VAL A 113 1.71 -3.62 -3.69
C VAL A 113 1.09 -2.24 -3.48
N ASP A 114 -0.02 -2.00 -4.17
CA ASP A 114 -0.82 -0.80 -4.00
C ASP A 114 -1.98 -1.08 -3.05
N PHE A 115 -2.12 -0.22 -2.05
CA PHE A 115 -3.23 -0.23 -1.09
C PHE A 115 -4.08 1.01 -1.31
N ILE A 116 -5.39 0.80 -1.49
CA ILE A 116 -6.36 1.88 -1.68
C ILE A 116 -7.52 1.67 -0.71
N LEU A 117 -7.79 2.66 0.12
CA LEU A 117 -8.96 2.72 0.97
C LEU A 117 -9.87 3.84 0.48
N GLU A 118 -11.05 3.48 0.04
CA GLU A 118 -12.09 4.39 -0.43
C GLU A 118 -12.90 4.97 0.74
N LYS A 119 -13.49 6.15 0.52
CA LYS A 119 -14.33 6.86 1.50
C LYS A 119 -15.55 6.07 1.96
N ASN A 120 -16.05 5.17 1.12
CA ASN A 120 -17.19 4.28 1.37
C ASN A 120 -16.81 3.00 2.13
N GLY A 121 -15.53 2.81 2.49
CA GLY A 121 -15.04 1.60 3.15
C GLY A 121 -14.60 0.48 2.19
N GLY A 122 -14.55 0.71 0.88
CA GLY A 122 -13.93 -0.22 -0.07
C GLY A 122 -12.41 -0.26 0.12
N PHE A 123 -11.85 -1.45 0.35
CA PHE A 123 -10.41 -1.64 0.47
C PHE A 123 -9.89 -2.54 -0.66
N SER A 124 -8.97 -1.99 -1.45
CA SER A 124 -8.35 -2.68 -2.58
C SER A 124 -6.87 -2.93 -2.32
N VAL A 125 -6.40 -4.09 -2.75
CA VAL A 125 -4.99 -4.46 -2.80
C VAL A 125 -4.65 -4.93 -4.21
N ILE A 126 -3.68 -4.28 -4.85
CA ILE A 126 -3.19 -4.67 -6.18
C ILE A 126 -1.73 -5.11 -6.01
N ILE A 127 -1.42 -6.35 -6.38
CA ILE A 127 -0.09 -6.93 -6.26
C ILE A 127 0.51 -7.04 -7.67
N ASP A 128 1.55 -6.24 -7.91
CA ASP A 128 2.38 -6.21 -9.12
C ASP A 128 1.53 -6.10 -10.40
N ASP A 129 0.54 -5.19 -10.38
CA ASP A 129 -0.44 -4.92 -11.45
C ASP A 129 -1.26 -6.13 -11.95
N GLU A 130 -1.16 -7.30 -11.33
CA GLU A 130 -1.75 -8.55 -11.83
C GLU A 130 -2.84 -9.11 -10.93
N ASN A 131 -2.60 -9.11 -9.62
CA ASN A 131 -3.50 -9.75 -8.66
C ASN A 131 -4.26 -8.70 -7.88
N PHE A 132 -5.57 -8.82 -7.87
CA PHE A 132 -6.46 -7.83 -7.28
C PHE A 132 -7.30 -8.48 -6.17
N LEU A 133 -7.26 -7.90 -4.97
CA LEU A 133 -8.18 -8.20 -3.90
C LEU A 133 -9.04 -6.96 -3.62
N TYR A 134 -10.31 -7.18 -3.38
CA TYR A 134 -11.25 -6.14 -2.95
C TYR A 134 -12.08 -6.64 -1.78
N CYS A 135 -12.25 -5.78 -0.78
CA CYS A 135 -13.09 -6.02 0.37
C CYS A 135 -14.00 -4.81 0.61
N GLU A 136 -15.31 -5.04 0.62
CA GLU A 136 -16.26 -4.06 1.11
C GLU A 136 -16.35 -4.22 2.63
N THR A 137 -15.63 -3.36 3.37
CA THR A 137 -15.46 -3.55 4.82
C THR A 137 -16.69 -3.19 5.64
N GLY A 138 -17.62 -2.42 5.06
CA GLY A 138 -18.75 -1.83 5.79
C GLY A 138 -18.33 -0.73 6.78
N PHE A 139 -17.05 -0.36 6.82
CA PHE A 139 -16.54 0.68 7.72
C PHE A 139 -16.77 2.06 7.16
N THR A 140 -17.24 2.97 8.01
CA THR A 140 -17.25 4.40 7.71
C THR A 140 -16.06 5.04 8.40
N PHE A 141 -14.99 5.26 7.65
CA PHE A 141 -13.81 5.93 8.16
C PHE A 141 -14.03 7.46 8.20
N ASP A 142 -13.72 8.06 9.34
CA ASP A 142 -13.89 9.50 9.56
C ASP A 142 -12.61 10.27 9.21
N PHE A 143 -12.68 11.08 8.14
CA PHE A 143 -11.60 11.95 7.62
C PHE A 143 -10.99 12.89 8.66
N SER A 144 -11.74 13.24 9.70
CA SER A 144 -11.26 14.12 10.76
C SER A 144 -10.31 13.40 11.72
N LYS A 145 -10.44 12.07 11.84
CA LYS A 145 -9.65 11.24 12.75
C LYS A 145 -8.25 10.96 12.20
N ASN A 146 -7.36 10.62 13.13
CA ASN A 146 -6.00 10.20 12.80
C ASN A 146 -6.02 8.72 12.43
N HIS A 147 -5.90 8.42 11.14
CA HIS A 147 -5.70 7.06 10.65
C HIS A 147 -4.22 6.70 10.73
N LYS A 148 -3.92 5.57 11.37
CA LYS A 148 -2.58 5.02 11.45
C LYS A 148 -2.45 3.91 10.42
N ILE A 149 -1.37 3.97 9.68
CA ILE A 149 -0.93 2.92 8.78
C ILE A 149 0.22 2.20 9.48
N PHE A 150 0.16 0.89 9.42
CA PHE A 150 1.14 -0.01 10.00
C PHE A 150 1.69 -0.87 8.87
N ILE A 151 3.01 -0.85 8.70
CA ILE A 151 3.70 -1.63 7.68
C ILE A 151 4.75 -2.47 8.40
N SER A 152 4.74 -3.78 8.17
CA SER A 152 5.63 -4.72 8.85
C SER A 152 6.01 -5.93 8.02
N THR A 153 6.96 -6.66 8.58
CA THR A 153 7.55 -7.90 8.11
C THR A 153 7.12 -8.97 9.11
N SER A 154 6.00 -9.65 8.84
CA SER A 154 5.40 -10.62 9.77
C SER A 154 5.12 -10.07 11.21
N LEU A 155 4.64 -10.93 12.12
CA LEU A 155 4.58 -10.60 13.57
C LEU A 155 5.93 -10.81 14.29
N LEU A 156 6.87 -11.46 13.61
CA LEU A 156 8.22 -11.80 14.06
C LEU A 156 9.21 -10.93 13.29
N PHE A 157 10.03 -10.18 14.04
CA PHE A 157 10.97 -9.19 13.54
C PHE A 157 11.94 -9.76 12.49
N ASP A 158 11.59 -9.65 11.20
CA ASP A 158 12.50 -9.98 10.12
C ASP A 158 13.19 -8.71 9.59
N ASN A 159 14.51 -8.75 9.45
CA ASN A 159 15.38 -7.59 9.14
C ASN A 159 15.40 -7.20 7.64
N GLU A 160 14.41 -7.68 6.91
CA GLU A 160 14.29 -7.48 5.48
C GLU A 160 13.71 -6.09 5.14
N ILE A 161 14.19 -5.51 4.04
CA ILE A 161 13.83 -4.15 3.64
C ILE A 161 12.47 -4.15 2.94
N PHE A 162 11.63 -3.18 3.28
CA PHE A 162 10.53 -2.75 2.43
C PHE A 162 10.66 -1.25 2.13
N LEU A 163 10.12 -0.85 0.99
CA LEU A 163 10.06 0.54 0.56
C LEU A 163 8.62 1.03 0.64
N TYR A 164 8.38 2.22 1.16
CA TYR A 164 7.06 2.80 1.35
C TYR A 164 7.05 4.27 0.99
N ASP A 165 5.84 4.85 0.89
CA ASP A 165 5.65 6.21 0.42
C ASP A 165 6.30 6.44 -0.96
N CYS A 166 6.21 5.44 -1.84
CA CYS A 166 6.77 5.47 -3.19
C CYS A 166 5.87 6.27 -4.15
N PRO A 167 6.40 6.95 -5.16
CA PRO A 167 5.58 7.65 -6.15
C PRO A 167 4.78 6.69 -7.04
N PHE A 168 3.52 7.05 -7.29
CA PHE A 168 2.74 6.43 -8.36
C PHE A 168 3.24 6.97 -9.71
N VAL A 169 3.92 6.14 -10.50
CA VAL A 169 4.26 6.49 -11.87
C VAL A 169 2.98 6.44 -12.70
N ASN A 170 2.51 7.61 -13.14
CA ASN A 170 1.46 7.65 -14.16
C ASN A 170 2.05 7.01 -15.43
N LYS A 171 1.69 5.76 -15.72
CA LYS A 171 1.88 5.17 -17.04
C LYS A 171 0.97 5.95 -17.99
N ILE A 172 1.54 6.94 -18.68
CA ILE A 172 0.89 7.67 -19.78
C ILE A 172 0.77 6.74 -20.97
#